data_AF-A0A9X4MW59-F1
#
_entry.id   AF-A0A9X4MW59-F1
#
_cell.length_a   1.000
_cell.length_b   1.000
_cell.length_c   1.000
_cell.angle_alpha   90.00
_cell.angle_beta   90.00
_cell.angle_gamma   90.00
#
_symmetry.space_group_name_H-M   'P 1'
#
loop_
_entity.id
_entity.type
_entity.pdbx_description
1 polymer ?
#
loop_
_entity_poly.entity_id
_entity_poly.type
_entity_poly.pdbx_seq_one_letter_code
_entity_poly.pdbx_strand_id
1 'polypeptide(L)'
;MSDQTQKIKSYKIVYPQIYSYTLPNRKENYGSQKIGYTEQKNVESRILPQVRTAGINEKHETLWSAPAFFEGNQESFRDEAFHRFLLKKGIERKLNLGREWFYFNDDPSKSKELFDLFRKEKFSALQSDGGKIEYTLRFEQEEAVKKAKKYFEENDNMI
;
A
#
# COMPACT_ATOMS: atom_id res chain seq x y z
N MET A 1 29.32 -23.16 42.07
CA MET A 1 29.16 -21.93 41.28
C MET A 1 28.75 -22.35 39.88
N SER A 2 27.51 -22.10 39.48
CA SER A 2 26.96 -22.56 38.20
C SER A 2 27.21 -21.49 37.14
N ASP A 3 27.95 -21.85 36.08
CA ASP A 3 28.18 -21.00 34.92
C ASP A 3 26.87 -20.76 34.17
N GLN A 4 26.24 -19.61 34.40
CA GLN A 4 25.15 -19.13 33.55
C GLN A 4 25.73 -18.61 32.24
N THR A 5 25.77 -19.47 31.23
CA THR A 5 26.13 -19.08 29.87
C THR A 5 25.09 -18.09 29.33
N GLN A 6 25.44 -16.82 29.27
CA GLN A 6 24.61 -15.79 28.63
C GLN A 6 24.44 -16.15 27.15
N LYS A 7 23.21 -16.48 26.73
CA LYS A 7 22.86 -16.68 25.32
C LYS A 7 23.02 -15.35 24.58
N ILE A 8 24.09 -15.25 23.82
CA ILE A 8 24.40 -14.13 22.93
C ILE A 8 23.27 -13.99 21.90
N LYS A 9 22.78 -12.75 21.70
CA LYS A 9 21.72 -12.44 20.72
C LYS A 9 22.19 -12.83 19.32
N SER A 10 21.51 -13.81 18.72
CA SER A 10 21.66 -14.16 17.31
C SER A 10 21.33 -12.93 16.45
N TYR A 11 22.22 -12.60 15.52
CA TYR A 11 21.92 -11.69 14.43
C TYR A 11 20.82 -12.33 13.57
N LYS A 12 19.71 -11.61 13.35
CA LYS A 12 18.64 -12.04 12.45
C LYS A 12 18.83 -11.31 11.13
N ILE A 13 19.08 -12.04 10.05
CA ILE A 13 19.07 -11.48 8.70
C ILE A 13 17.61 -11.10 8.37
N VAL A 14 17.39 -9.84 8.03
CA VAL A 14 16.08 -9.30 7.64
C VAL A 14 16.12 -8.85 6.18
N TYR A 15 14.98 -8.95 5.51
CA TYR A 15 14.80 -8.47 4.14
C TYR A 15 13.64 -7.46 4.12
N PRO A 16 13.88 -6.18 4.49
CA PRO A 16 12.85 -5.15 4.46
C PRO A 16 12.27 -5.00 3.05
N GLN A 17 10.98 -5.27 2.91
CA GLN A 17 10.28 -5.27 1.64
C GLN A 17 8.90 -4.63 1.79
N ILE A 18 8.53 -3.83 0.79
CA ILE A 18 7.15 -3.41 0.57
C ILE A 18 6.57 -4.29 -0.53
N TYR A 19 5.30 -4.62 -0.39
CA TYR A 19 4.57 -5.40 -1.38
C TYR A 19 3.18 -4.84 -1.63
N SER A 20 2.64 -5.20 -2.79
CA SER A 20 1.26 -4.93 -3.17
C SER A 20 0.56 -6.21 -3.62
N TYR A 21 -0.70 -6.40 -3.21
CA TYR A 21 -1.56 -7.44 -3.75
C TYR A 21 -3.02 -7.00 -3.87
N THR A 22 -3.78 -7.71 -4.70
CA THR A 22 -5.23 -7.56 -4.89
C THR A 22 -6.00 -8.80 -4.45
N LEU A 23 -7.29 -8.63 -4.21
CA LEU A 23 -8.24 -9.73 -3.97
C LEU A 23 -9.25 -9.77 -5.12
N PRO A 24 -8.93 -10.41 -6.26
CA PRO A 24 -9.73 -10.36 -7.49
C PRO A 24 -11.15 -10.92 -7.33
N ASN A 25 -11.38 -11.78 -6.33
CA ASN A 25 -12.69 -12.38 -6.09
C ASN A 25 -13.57 -11.54 -5.15
N ARG A 26 -13.02 -10.50 -4.52
CA ARG A 26 -13.74 -9.68 -3.55
C ARG A 26 -14.17 -8.36 -4.18
N LYS A 27 -15.46 -8.25 -4.51
CA LYS A 27 -16.04 -7.07 -5.18
C LYS A 27 -15.78 -5.75 -4.46
N GLU A 28 -15.75 -5.78 -3.13
CA GLU A 28 -15.47 -4.59 -2.31
C GLU A 28 -14.05 -4.03 -2.53
N ASN A 29 -13.12 -4.87 -2.99
CA ASN A 29 -11.71 -4.53 -3.20
C ASN A 29 -11.39 -4.18 -4.67
N TYR A 30 -12.39 -4.09 -5.55
CA TYR A 30 -12.15 -3.74 -6.96
C TYR A 30 -11.47 -2.37 -7.09
N GLY A 31 -10.51 -2.31 -8.01
CA GLY A 31 -9.57 -1.19 -8.18
C GLY A 31 -8.68 -0.87 -6.98
N SER A 32 -8.74 -1.66 -5.89
CA SER A 32 -8.00 -1.40 -4.66
C SER A 32 -6.87 -2.41 -4.47
N GLN A 33 -5.73 -1.92 -4.00
CA GLN A 33 -4.56 -2.72 -3.70
C GLN A 33 -4.22 -2.59 -2.22
N LYS A 34 -3.78 -3.68 -1.60
CA LYS A 34 -3.23 -3.65 -0.25
C LYS A 34 -1.73 -3.44 -0.32
N ILE A 35 -1.22 -2.44 0.39
CA ILE A 35 0.19 -2.12 0.49
C ILE A 35 0.70 -2.47 1.88
N GLY A 36 1.66 -3.39 1.98
CA GLY A 36 2.18 -3.85 3.27
C GLY A 36 3.69 -3.97 3.33
N TYR A 37 4.20 -4.13 4.55
CA TYR A 37 5.62 -4.33 4.86
C TYR A 37 5.92 -5.73 5.39
N THR A 38 7.11 -6.25 5.07
CA THR A 38 7.65 -7.50 5.64
C THR A 38 9.17 -7.47 5.73
N GLU A 39 9.71 -8.20 6.70
CA GLU A 39 11.13 -8.53 6.80
C GLU A 39 11.42 -9.98 6.36
N GLN A 40 10.36 -10.74 6.07
CA GLN A 40 10.49 -12.12 5.60
C GLN A 40 11.08 -12.13 4.20
N LYS A 41 11.94 -13.13 3.92
CA LYS A 41 12.53 -13.31 2.59
C LYS A 41 11.46 -13.52 1.51
N ASN A 42 10.41 -14.29 1.83
CA ASN A 42 9.31 -14.56 0.92
C ASN A 42 8.07 -13.75 1.34
N VAL A 43 7.58 -12.91 0.44
CA VAL A 43 6.37 -12.10 0.65
C VAL A 43 5.10 -12.95 0.70
N GLU A 44 5.03 -14.04 -0.08
CA GLU A 44 3.87 -14.94 -0.08
C GLU A 44 3.63 -15.54 1.31
N SER A 45 4.70 -15.86 2.04
CA SER A 45 4.60 -16.33 3.43
C SER A 45 4.02 -15.29 4.39
N ARG A 46 4.12 -14.00 4.05
CA ARG A 46 3.49 -12.89 4.79
C ARG A 46 2.03 -12.68 4.37
N ILE A 47 1.70 -12.81 3.09
CA ILE A 47 0.35 -12.58 2.55
C ILE A 47 -0.58 -13.74 2.90
N LEU A 48 -0.10 -14.99 2.80
CA LEU A 48 -0.93 -16.18 2.94
C LEU A 48 -1.75 -16.22 4.26
N PRO A 49 -1.18 -15.91 5.44
CA PRO A 49 -1.97 -15.87 6.68
C PRO A 49 -2.97 -14.70 6.75
N GLN A 50 -2.80 -13.64 5.96
CA GLN A 50 -3.71 -12.49 5.93
C GLN A 50 -4.98 -12.78 5.13
N VAL A 51 -4.89 -13.68 4.15
CA VAL A 51 -5.99 -14.04 3.25
C VAL A 51 -6.63 -15.38 3.59
N ARG A 52 -6.03 -16.13 4.53
CA ARG A 52 -6.57 -17.38 5.08
C ARG A 52 -7.06 -17.16 6.50
N THR A 53 -8.34 -16.87 6.64
CA THR A 53 -9.04 -16.78 7.92
C THR A 53 -9.91 -18.02 8.14
N ALA A 54 -10.33 -18.27 9.38
CA ALA A 54 -11.16 -19.44 9.71
C ALA A 54 -12.42 -19.48 8.83
N GLY A 55 -12.51 -20.49 7.95
CA GLY A 55 -13.63 -20.70 7.04
C GLY A 55 -13.58 -19.94 5.71
N ILE A 56 -12.58 -19.08 5.47
CA ILE A 56 -12.46 -18.28 4.24
C ILE A 56 -11.01 -18.31 3.73
N ASN A 57 -10.84 -18.80 2.50
CA ASN A 57 -9.58 -18.75 1.77
C ASN A 57 -9.75 -17.81 0.58
N GLU A 58 -9.39 -16.54 0.76
CA GLU A 58 -9.45 -15.57 -0.32
C GLU A 58 -8.32 -15.83 -1.31
N LYS A 59 -8.65 -15.82 -2.61
CA LYS A 59 -7.64 -15.80 -3.67
C LYS A 59 -7.00 -14.40 -3.67
N HIS A 60 -5.67 -14.36 -3.63
CA HIS A 60 -4.90 -13.12 -3.81
C HIS A 60 -4.05 -13.18 -5.06
N GLU A 61 -3.71 -12.00 -5.58
CA GLU A 61 -2.76 -11.82 -6.67
C GLU A 61 -1.72 -10.79 -6.25
N THR A 62 -0.48 -11.24 -6.04
CA THR A 62 0.64 -10.36 -5.72
C THR A 62 1.06 -9.62 -6.98
N LEU A 63 0.99 -8.30 -6.95
CA LEU A 63 1.32 -7.44 -8.08
C LEU A 63 2.82 -7.16 -8.14
N TRP A 64 3.42 -6.87 -6.98
CA TRP A 64 4.86 -6.62 -6.88
C TRP A 64 5.34 -6.71 -5.44
N SER A 65 6.64 -6.91 -5.29
CA SER A 65 7.39 -6.71 -4.06
C SER A 65 8.74 -6.08 -4.37
N ALA A 66 9.22 -5.19 -3.50
CA ALA A 66 10.50 -4.52 -3.71
C ALA A 66 11.18 -4.14 -2.38
N PRO A 67 12.52 -4.01 -2.36
CA PRO A 67 13.26 -3.62 -1.16
C PRO A 67 12.79 -2.27 -0.61
N ALA A 68 12.56 -2.22 0.69
CA ALA A 68 12.11 -1.02 1.40
C ALA A 68 13.29 -0.10 1.76
N PHE A 69 14.05 0.30 0.76
CA PHE A 69 15.23 1.18 0.87
C PHE A 69 15.14 2.34 -0.11
N PHE A 70 15.53 3.53 0.33
CA PHE A 70 15.61 4.68 -0.55
C PHE A 70 16.72 4.49 -1.61
N GLU A 71 16.53 5.06 -2.80
CA GLU A 71 17.53 4.94 -3.86
C GLU A 71 18.81 5.71 -3.48
N GLY A 72 19.96 5.05 -3.62
CA GLY A 72 21.26 5.62 -3.28
C GLY A 72 21.53 5.82 -1.78
N ASN A 73 20.74 5.22 -0.88
CA ASN A 73 21.00 5.21 0.57
C ASN A 73 20.83 3.80 1.15
N GLN A 74 21.45 3.53 2.29
CA GLN A 74 21.23 2.32 3.11
C GLN A 74 20.07 2.50 4.11
N GLU A 75 19.41 3.65 4.11
CA GLU A 75 18.25 3.91 4.97
C GLU A 75 17.02 3.14 4.48
N SER A 76 16.48 2.31 5.36
CA SER A 76 15.23 1.58 5.13
C SER A 76 14.03 2.39 5.60
N PHE A 77 12.86 2.04 5.08
CA PHE A 77 11.59 2.62 5.50
C PHE A 77 10.53 1.54 5.69
N ARG A 78 9.44 1.91 6.35
CA ARG A 78 8.25 1.07 6.49
C ARG A 78 7.10 1.56 5.60
N ASP A 79 6.10 0.72 5.44
CA ASP A 79 4.92 0.99 4.63
C ASP A 79 4.16 2.23 5.11
N GLU A 80 4.18 2.59 6.39
CA GLU A 80 3.47 3.78 6.87
C GLU A 80 4.03 5.08 6.28
N ALA A 81 5.34 5.13 5.96
CA ALA A 81 5.93 6.26 5.27
C ALA A 81 5.41 6.36 3.83
N PHE A 82 5.35 5.23 3.13
CA PHE A 82 4.82 5.17 1.78
C PHE A 82 3.30 5.43 1.74
N HIS A 83 2.54 4.96 2.72
CA HIS A 83 1.12 5.28 2.87
C HIS A 83 0.86 6.78 3.01
N ARG A 84 1.65 7.48 3.82
CA ARG A 84 1.55 8.95 3.95
C ARG A 84 1.84 9.64 2.61
N PHE A 85 2.84 9.14 1.88
CA PHE A 85 3.13 9.63 0.53
C PHE A 85 1.96 9.43 -0.44
N LEU A 86 1.34 8.25 -0.45
CA LEU A 86 0.16 7.97 -1.28
C LEU A 86 -0.97 8.95 -0.99
N LEU A 87 -1.26 9.21 0.29
CA LEU A 87 -2.25 10.21 0.70
C LEU A 87 -1.89 11.63 0.22
N LYS A 88 -0.61 12.04 0.33
CA LYS A 88 -0.14 13.33 -0.19
C LYS A 88 -0.28 13.43 -1.72
N LYS A 89 -0.16 12.32 -2.45
CA LYS A 89 -0.37 12.25 -3.90
C LYS A 89 -1.86 12.11 -4.31
N GLY A 90 -2.78 12.17 -3.34
CA GLY A 90 -4.22 12.14 -3.59
C GLY A 90 -4.84 10.75 -3.72
N ILE A 91 -4.06 9.69 -3.50
CA ILE A 91 -4.56 8.31 -3.58
C ILE A 91 -5.49 8.02 -2.41
N GLU A 92 -6.73 7.63 -2.71
CA GLU A 92 -7.77 7.36 -1.72
C GLU A 92 -7.43 6.10 -0.91
N ARG A 93 -7.49 6.21 0.43
CA ARG A 93 -7.44 5.06 1.32
C ARG A 93 -8.85 4.50 1.57
N LYS A 94 -9.06 3.21 1.26
CA LYS A 94 -10.33 2.51 1.49
C LYS A 94 -10.44 2.03 2.95
N LEU A 95 -10.83 2.94 3.85
CA LEU A 95 -10.90 2.67 5.30
C LEU A 95 -11.86 1.52 5.66
N ASN A 96 -12.91 1.30 4.87
CA ASN A 96 -13.83 0.18 5.02
C ASN A 96 -13.18 -1.20 4.79
N LEU A 97 -12.09 -1.25 4.01
CA LEU A 97 -11.31 -2.47 3.77
C LEU A 97 -10.14 -2.61 4.75
N GLY A 98 -9.67 -1.48 5.30
CA GLY A 98 -8.60 -1.39 6.28
C GLY A 98 -7.58 -0.28 5.96
N ARG A 99 -6.67 -0.01 6.90
CA ARG A 99 -5.71 1.12 6.79
C ARG A 99 -4.65 0.97 5.71
N GLU A 100 -4.48 -0.23 5.18
CA GLU A 100 -3.46 -0.60 4.19
C GLU A 100 -4.01 -0.67 2.76
N TRP A 101 -5.30 -0.41 2.56
CA TRP A 101 -5.96 -0.51 1.27
C TRP A 101 -6.07 0.86 0.59
N PHE A 102 -5.62 0.92 -0.65
CA PHE A 102 -5.59 2.13 -1.47
C PHE A 102 -6.23 1.88 -2.82
N TYR A 103 -7.04 2.83 -3.29
CA TYR A 103 -7.71 2.76 -4.58
C TYR A 103 -6.81 3.33 -5.67
N PHE A 104 -6.59 2.57 -6.75
CA PHE A 104 -5.75 2.93 -7.88
C PHE A 104 -6.53 2.92 -9.20
N ASN A 105 -7.86 3.12 -9.15
CA ASN A 105 -8.73 3.22 -10.32
C ASN A 105 -8.52 2.12 -11.38
N ASP A 106 -8.37 0.87 -10.93
CA ASP A 106 -8.12 -0.31 -11.76
C ASP A 106 -6.79 -0.28 -12.57
N ASP A 107 -5.86 0.62 -12.24
CA ASP A 107 -4.48 0.59 -12.75
C ASP A 107 -3.57 -0.20 -11.78
N PRO A 108 -3.25 -1.47 -12.08
CA PRO A 108 -2.41 -2.30 -11.22
C PRO A 108 -0.97 -1.78 -11.11
N SER A 109 -0.46 -1.09 -12.14
CA SER A 109 0.92 -0.60 -12.21
C SER A 109 1.14 0.64 -11.36
N LYS A 110 0.08 1.43 -11.12
CA LYS A 110 0.21 2.76 -10.52
C LYS A 110 0.87 2.78 -9.15
N SER A 111 0.56 1.80 -8.32
CA SER A 111 1.15 1.67 -6.99
C SER A 111 2.66 1.44 -7.05
N LYS A 112 3.15 0.73 -8.07
CA LYS A 112 4.58 0.47 -8.27
C LYS A 112 5.31 1.72 -8.75
N GLU A 113 4.71 2.47 -9.68
CA GLU A 113 5.25 3.76 -10.14
C GLU A 113 5.42 4.74 -8.98
N LEU A 114 4.38 4.88 -8.16
CA LEU A 114 4.40 5.75 -6.99
C LEU A 114 5.41 5.28 -5.95
N PHE A 115 5.58 3.96 -5.78
CA PHE A 115 6.61 3.41 -4.92
C PHE A 115 8.02 3.73 -5.40
N ASP A 116 8.30 3.59 -6.70
CA ASP A 116 9.61 3.93 -7.27
C ASP A 116 9.89 5.44 -7.18
N LEU A 117 8.86 6.26 -7.40
CA LEU A 117 8.95 7.70 -7.19
C LEU A 117 9.26 8.03 -5.73
N PHE A 118 8.58 7.39 -4.77
CA PHE A 118 8.83 7.57 -3.34
C PHE A 118 10.27 7.22 -2.95
N ARG A 119 10.82 6.14 -3.52
CA ARG A 119 12.22 5.74 -3.29
C ARG A 119 13.23 6.78 -3.81
N LYS A 120 12.89 7.50 -4.87
CA LYS A 120 13.69 8.58 -5.47
C LYS A 120 13.58 9.90 -4.71
N GLU A 121 12.36 10.31 -4.36
CA GLU A 121 12.09 11.62 -3.74
C GLU A 121 12.47 11.67 -2.23
N LYS A 122 12.73 10.52 -1.59
CA LYS A 122 13.17 10.40 -0.18
C LYS A 122 12.27 11.19 0.80
N PHE A 123 12.88 11.81 1.82
CA PHE A 123 12.23 12.65 2.81
C PHE A 123 11.67 13.96 2.25
N SER A 124 12.15 14.45 1.10
CA SER A 124 11.63 15.67 0.48
C SER A 124 10.14 15.53 0.12
N ALA A 125 9.72 14.33 -0.27
CA ALA A 125 8.31 14.01 -0.51
C ALA A 125 7.45 13.95 0.77
N LEU A 126 8.07 13.77 1.94
CA LEU A 126 7.39 13.72 3.24
C LEU A 126 7.39 15.06 3.96
N GLN A 127 8.37 15.94 3.73
CA GLN A 127 8.54 17.23 4.43
C GLN A 127 7.96 18.45 3.69
N SER A 128 7.47 18.28 2.47
CA SER A 128 6.76 19.35 1.75
C SER A 128 5.40 19.57 2.44
N ASP A 129 5.42 20.43 3.47
CA ASP A 129 4.26 20.87 4.26
C ASP A 129 3.83 22.31 3.88
N GLY A 130 4.30 22.85 2.76
CA GLY A 130 3.94 24.21 2.33
C GLY A 130 4.17 24.57 0.87
N GLY A 131 4.60 23.62 0.03
CA GLY A 131 4.74 23.84 -1.40
C GLY A 131 3.93 22.79 -2.13
N LYS A 132 2.96 23.23 -2.93
CA LYS A 132 2.37 22.42 -4.00
C LYS A 132 3.48 21.63 -4.67
N ILE A 133 3.59 20.33 -4.39
CA ILE A 133 4.22 19.46 -5.39
C ILE A 133 3.17 19.45 -6.50
N GLU A 134 3.36 20.29 -7.52
CA GLU A 134 2.61 20.21 -8.77
C GLU A 134 2.92 18.87 -9.42
N TYR A 135 2.26 17.83 -8.92
CA TYR A 135 2.04 16.62 -9.68
C TYR A 135 0.57 16.64 -10.06
N THR A 136 0.33 16.90 -11.34
CA THR A 136 -1.00 17.04 -11.94
C THR A 136 -1.75 15.70 -11.89
N LEU A 137 -2.25 15.30 -10.72
CA LEU A 137 -3.29 14.28 -10.57
C LEU A 137 -4.63 14.98 -10.34
N ARG A 138 -5.00 15.85 -11.29
CA ARG A 138 -6.36 16.37 -11.49
C ARG A 138 -7.32 15.30 -12.05
N PHE A 139 -6.86 14.07 -12.22
CA PHE A 139 -7.63 13.06 -12.95
C PHE A 139 -8.71 12.35 -12.11
N GLU A 140 -8.51 12.18 -10.78
CA GLU A 140 -9.47 11.43 -9.96
C GLU A 140 -10.64 12.26 -9.40
N GLN A 141 -10.64 13.58 -9.57
CA GLN A 141 -11.82 14.38 -9.16
C GLN A 141 -12.96 14.34 -10.19
N GLU A 142 -12.73 13.98 -11.45
CA GLU A 142 -13.83 13.91 -12.43
C GLU A 142 -14.63 12.60 -12.36
N GLU A 143 -13.98 11.44 -12.19
CA GLU A 143 -14.68 10.14 -12.17
C GLU A 143 -15.37 9.86 -10.83
N ALA A 144 -14.78 10.27 -9.69
CA ALA A 144 -15.44 10.18 -8.40
C ALA A 144 -16.67 11.11 -8.32
N VAL A 145 -16.58 12.31 -8.90
CA VAL A 145 -17.73 13.24 -9.02
C VAL A 145 -18.76 12.72 -10.01
N LYS A 146 -18.37 12.12 -11.14
CA LYS A 146 -19.30 11.48 -12.08
C LYS A 146 -20.05 10.31 -11.47
N LYS A 147 -19.37 9.43 -10.73
CA LYS A 147 -20.00 8.26 -10.11
C LYS A 147 -20.93 8.66 -8.97
N ALA A 148 -20.56 9.69 -8.19
CA ALA A 148 -21.45 10.31 -7.23
C ALA A 148 -22.67 10.96 -7.92
N LYS A 149 -22.46 11.77 -8.98
CA LYS A 149 -23.56 12.36 -9.76
C LYS A 149 -24.50 11.32 -10.33
N LYS A 150 -23.97 10.23 -10.91
CA LYS A 150 -24.79 9.16 -11.47
C LYS A 150 -25.66 8.48 -10.42
N TYR A 151 -25.14 8.29 -9.20
CA TYR A 151 -25.92 7.77 -8.08
C TYR A 151 -27.02 8.74 -7.61
N PHE A 152 -26.80 10.06 -7.70
CA PHE A 152 -27.82 11.06 -7.41
C PHE A 152 -28.88 11.15 -8.54
N GLU A 153 -28.47 11.07 -9.81
CA GLU A 153 -29.38 11.11 -10.97
C GLU A 153 -30.23 9.83 -11.12
N GLU A 154 -29.71 8.65 -10.72
CA GLU A 154 -30.48 7.40 -10.74
C GLU A 154 -31.45 7.26 -9.55
N ASN A 155 -31.25 7.99 -8.45
CA ASN A 155 -32.17 7.97 -7.29
C ASN A 155 -33.22 9.10 -7.29
N ASP A 156 -33.11 10.10 -8.16
CA ASP A 156 -34.11 11.18 -8.29
C ASP A 156 -35.25 10.84 -9.28
N ASN A 157 -35.16 9.70 -9.97
CA ASN A 157 -36.21 9.18 -10.87
C ASN A 157 -37.15 8.15 -10.19
N MET A 158 -37.18 8.09 -8.86
CA MET A 158 -38.08 7.24 -8.07
C MET A 158 -38.92 8.01 -7.03
N ILE A 159 -39.35 9.23 -7.36
CA ILE A 159 -40.46 9.90 -6.66
C ILE A 159 -41.49 10.40 -7.67
#